data_AF-A0A5D0MJ92-F1
#
_entry.id   AF-A0A5D0MJ92-F1
#
_cell.length_a   1.000
_cell.length_b   1.000
_cell.length_c   1.000
_cell.angle_alpha   90.00
_cell.angle_beta   90.00
_cell.angle_gamma   90.00
#
_symmetry.space_group_name_H-M   'P 1'
#
loop_
_entity.id
_entity.type
_entity.pdbx_description
1 polymer ?
#
loop_
_entity_poly.entity_id
_entity_poly.type
_entity_poly.pdbx_seq_one_letter_code
_entity_poly.pdbx_strand_id
1 'polypeptide(L)'
;MVEDFNKCEKSHLMKDYDRVLLWCKIFLYFKSFTGFKGSGLAYCLLFPMEKLFEEYVALILAKKFRHRIQTQHKGYSLLEFPKRFNLIPDIYLPSKNIIMDTKWKIINSLDDISQSDLYQMFAYLTKYKSNNVVLIYPYTGNVNDNRCYFDKKMNKN
;
A
#
# COMPACT_ATOMS: atom_id res chain seq x y z
N MET A 1 27.72 7.27 -12.89
CA MET A 1 26.28 7.59 -12.86
C MET A 1 25.99 9.03 -13.28
N VAL A 2 26.54 10.05 -12.60
CA VAL A 2 26.37 11.48 -12.99
C VAL A 2 27.01 11.78 -14.35
N GLU A 3 28.21 11.26 -14.54
CA GLU A 3 29.01 11.43 -15.77
C GLU A 3 28.39 10.74 -16.99
N ASP A 4 27.58 9.69 -16.78
CA ASP A 4 27.00 8.92 -17.87
C ASP A 4 25.94 9.73 -18.63
N PHE A 5 25.24 10.64 -17.95
CA PHE A 5 24.34 11.58 -18.60
C PHE A 5 25.05 12.66 -19.42
N ASN A 6 26.31 12.96 -19.12
CA ASN A 6 27.10 13.92 -19.89
C ASN A 6 27.62 13.30 -21.19
N LYS A 7 27.67 11.96 -21.28
CA LYS A 7 27.98 11.21 -22.49
C LYS A 7 26.79 11.09 -23.45
N CYS A 8 25.57 11.38 -22.99
CA CYS A 8 24.40 11.46 -23.87
C CYS A 8 24.44 12.76 -24.68
N GLU A 9 24.96 12.69 -25.90
CA GLU A 9 24.94 13.81 -26.84
C GLU A 9 23.50 14.15 -27.26
N LYS A 10 23.18 15.44 -27.27
CA LYS A 10 21.88 15.94 -27.73
C LYS A 10 21.84 15.94 -29.26
N SER A 11 21.61 14.78 -29.86
CA SER A 11 21.34 14.65 -31.28
C SER A 11 19.87 14.95 -31.58
N HIS A 12 19.58 15.56 -32.73
CA HIS A 12 18.20 15.74 -33.22
C HIS A 12 17.44 14.42 -33.35
N LEU A 13 18.17 13.30 -33.53
CA LEU A 13 17.62 11.94 -33.59
C LEU A 13 17.19 11.39 -32.22
N MET A 14 17.61 12.02 -31.12
CA MET A 14 17.36 11.55 -29.75
C MET A 14 16.37 12.42 -28.97
N LYS A 15 15.71 13.38 -29.63
CA LYS A 15 14.74 14.30 -28.99
C LYS A 15 13.62 13.58 -28.24
N ASP A 16 13.17 12.43 -28.73
CA ASP A 16 12.11 11.65 -28.07
C ASP A 16 12.54 11.12 -26.69
N TYR A 17 13.85 10.96 -26.47
CA TYR A 17 14.42 10.51 -25.21
C TYR A 17 14.61 11.64 -24.19
N ASP A 18 14.47 12.91 -24.58
CA ASP A 18 14.71 14.05 -23.68
C ASP A 18 13.85 13.97 -22.42
N ARG A 19 12.57 13.59 -22.57
CA ARG A 19 11.65 13.42 -21.43
C ARG A 19 12.07 12.27 -20.52
N VAL A 20 12.43 11.13 -21.09
CA VAL A 20 12.82 9.94 -20.32
C VAL A 20 14.14 10.20 -19.58
N LEU A 21 15.13 10.79 -20.26
CA LEU A 21 16.40 11.18 -19.65
C LEU A 21 16.21 12.21 -18.54
N LEU A 22 15.28 13.16 -18.70
CA LEU A 22 14.92 14.10 -17.64
C LEU A 22 14.35 13.37 -16.41
N TRP A 23 13.42 12.43 -16.61
CA TRP A 23 12.89 11.61 -15.52
C TRP A 23 13.98 10.77 -14.85
N CYS A 24 14.85 10.09 -15.62
CA CYS A 24 15.97 9.32 -15.08
C CYS A 24 16.91 10.21 -14.24
N LYS A 25 17.18 11.44 -14.68
CA LYS A 25 17.94 12.40 -13.87
C LYS A 25 17.22 12.69 -12.55
N ILE A 26 15.94 13.03 -12.59
CA ILE A 26 15.16 13.33 -11.37
C ILE A 26 15.20 12.16 -10.38
N PHE A 27 14.96 10.93 -10.84
CA PHE A 27 14.97 9.74 -9.99
C PHE A 27 16.37 9.40 -9.44
N LEU A 28 17.39 9.43 -10.28
CA LEU A 28 18.75 9.03 -9.89
C LEU A 28 19.46 10.08 -9.03
N TYR A 29 19.15 11.37 -9.21
CA TYR A 29 19.74 12.43 -8.41
C TYR A 29 19.03 12.68 -7.08
N PHE A 30 17.94 11.98 -6.77
CA PHE A 30 17.11 12.22 -5.58
C PHE A 30 16.82 13.71 -5.36
N LYS A 31 16.70 14.51 -6.43
CA LYS A 31 16.43 15.94 -6.30
C LYS A 31 15.01 16.07 -5.76
N SER A 32 14.91 16.40 -4.48
CA SER A 32 13.64 16.63 -3.81
C SER A 32 12.90 17.76 -4.49
N PHE A 33 11.59 17.58 -4.67
CA PHE A 33 10.67 18.55 -5.26
C PHE A 33 10.36 19.72 -4.31
N THR A 34 11.29 20.08 -3.44
CA THR A 34 11.15 21.24 -2.56
C THR A 34 11.42 22.50 -3.38
N GLY A 35 10.57 23.51 -3.24
CA GLY A 35 10.55 24.70 -4.09
C GLY A 35 11.87 25.48 -4.03
N PHE A 36 12.78 25.20 -4.96
CA PHE A 36 13.97 26.02 -5.17
C PHE A 36 13.61 27.24 -6.02
N LYS A 37 13.97 28.44 -5.56
CA LYS A 37 13.94 29.67 -6.37
C LYS A 37 14.89 29.49 -7.57
N GLY A 38 14.32 29.44 -8.78
CA GLY A 38 15.03 29.38 -10.05
C GLY A 38 14.07 29.05 -11.19
N SER A 39 14.38 29.45 -12.43
CA SER A 39 13.53 29.26 -13.63
C SER A 39 13.41 27.80 -14.11
N GLY A 40 13.74 26.82 -13.26
CA GLY A 40 13.66 25.41 -13.56
C GLY A 40 12.23 24.91 -13.43
N LEU A 41 11.71 24.24 -14.46
CA LEU A 41 10.45 23.51 -14.39
C LEU A 41 10.51 22.48 -13.27
N ALA A 42 9.83 22.76 -12.16
CA ALA A 42 9.62 21.81 -11.08
C ALA A 42 8.51 20.83 -11.49
N TYR A 43 8.90 19.68 -12.03
CA TYR A 43 7.96 18.58 -12.27
C TYR A 43 7.61 17.95 -10.94
N CYS A 44 6.35 18.01 -10.50
CA CYS A 44 5.91 17.30 -9.31
C CYS A 44 5.46 15.89 -9.71
N LEU A 45 6.05 14.87 -9.08
CA LEU A 45 5.63 13.49 -9.25
C LEU A 45 4.84 13.06 -8.02
N LEU A 46 3.51 13.18 -8.12
CA LEU A 46 2.58 12.77 -7.06
C LEU A 46 2.15 11.34 -7.32
N PHE A 47 2.58 10.43 -6.45
CA PHE A 47 2.08 9.06 -6.43
C PHE A 47 0.95 8.92 -5.40
N PRO A 48 -0.07 8.09 -5.69
CA PRO A 48 -1.00 7.63 -4.66
C PRO A 48 -0.24 6.68 -3.72
N MET A 49 0.33 7.23 -2.64
CA MET A 49 1.23 6.48 -1.75
C MET A 49 0.53 5.31 -1.05
N GLU A 50 -0.77 5.43 -0.79
CA GLU A 50 -1.61 4.36 -0.25
C GLU A 50 -1.59 3.15 -1.18
N LYS A 51 -1.85 3.36 -2.46
CA LYS A 51 -1.88 2.30 -3.48
C LYS A 51 -0.49 1.74 -3.74
N LEU A 52 0.53 2.60 -3.77
CA LEU A 52 1.91 2.16 -3.93
C LEU A 52 2.35 1.23 -2.79
N PHE A 53 1.96 1.58 -1.56
CA PHE A 53 2.25 0.76 -0.38
C PHE A 53 1.48 -0.57 -0.40
N GLU A 54 0.19 -0.54 -0.75
CA GLU A 54 -0.64 -1.75 -0.93
C GLU A 54 0.01 -2.73 -1.92
N GLU A 55 0.36 -2.24 -3.12
CA GLU A 55 0.99 -3.05 -4.18
C GLU A 55 2.36 -3.58 -3.75
N TYR A 56 3.17 -2.76 -3.08
CA TYR A 56 4.47 -3.16 -2.56
C TYR A 56 4.36 -4.32 -1.55
N VAL A 57 3.46 -4.20 -0.57
CA VAL A 57 3.21 -5.23 0.43
C VAL A 57 2.68 -6.50 -0.24
N ALA A 58 1.73 -6.38 -1.17
CA ALA A 58 1.21 -7.51 -1.93
C ALA A 58 2.30 -8.27 -2.68
N LEU A 59 3.23 -7.57 -3.35
CA LEU A 59 4.34 -8.20 -4.06
C LEU A 59 5.28 -8.99 -3.12
N ILE A 60 5.59 -8.45 -1.94
CA ILE A 60 6.42 -9.13 -0.95
C ILE A 60 5.71 -10.39 -0.43
N LEU A 61 4.44 -10.26 -0.06
CA LEU A 61 3.67 -11.38 0.47
C LEU A 61 3.44 -12.45 -0.60
N ALA A 62 3.22 -12.06 -1.85
CA ALA A 62 3.13 -12.99 -2.96
C ALA A 62 4.40 -13.83 -3.08
N LYS A 63 5.59 -13.21 -3.05
CA LYS A 63 6.86 -13.94 -3.07
C LYS A 63 6.99 -14.90 -1.88
N LYS A 64 6.65 -14.44 -0.67
CA LYS A 64 6.73 -15.24 0.57
C LYS A 64 5.77 -16.43 0.57
N PHE A 65 4.57 -16.27 0.01
CA PHE A 65 3.52 -17.29 -0.01
C PHE A 65 3.34 -17.96 -1.38
N ARG A 66 4.37 -17.94 -2.24
CA ARG A 66 4.37 -18.60 -3.56
C ARG A 66 3.14 -18.23 -4.42
N HIS A 67 2.82 -16.94 -4.46
CA HIS A 67 1.70 -16.34 -5.20
C HIS A 67 0.31 -16.82 -4.78
N ARG A 68 0.16 -17.42 -3.60
CA ARG A 68 -1.14 -17.89 -3.06
C ARG A 68 -1.89 -16.80 -2.30
N ILE A 69 -1.71 -15.53 -2.66
CA ILE A 69 -2.49 -14.41 -2.13
C ILE A 69 -3.48 -13.93 -3.20
N GLN A 70 -4.56 -13.29 -2.78
CA GLN A 70 -5.54 -12.66 -3.64
C GLN A 70 -5.63 -11.19 -3.26
N THR A 71 -5.38 -10.30 -4.19
CA THR A 71 -5.62 -8.85 -4.02
C THR A 71 -7.02 -8.50 -4.48
N GLN A 72 -7.65 -7.48 -3.88
CA GLN A 72 -8.95 -6.95 -4.30
C GLN A 72 -10.09 -7.99 -4.39
N HIS A 73 -10.10 -8.97 -3.47
CA HIS A 73 -11.09 -10.03 -3.48
C HIS A 73 -12.50 -9.49 -3.15
N LYS A 74 -13.48 -9.69 -4.04
CA LYS A 74 -14.86 -9.18 -3.90
C LYS A 74 -15.87 -10.29 -3.60
N GLY A 75 -15.60 -11.12 -2.60
CA GLY A 75 -16.46 -12.27 -2.28
C GLY A 75 -17.70 -11.95 -1.43
N TYR A 76 -17.65 -10.88 -0.63
CA TYR A 76 -18.65 -10.61 0.40
C TYR A 76 -19.11 -9.15 0.38
N SER A 77 -20.34 -8.91 0.84
CA SER A 77 -20.94 -7.59 1.00
C SER A 77 -21.51 -7.42 2.40
N LEU A 78 -21.55 -6.19 2.91
CA LEU A 78 -22.14 -5.90 4.21
C LEU A 78 -23.64 -6.15 4.19
N LEU A 79 -24.33 -5.67 3.16
CA LEU A 79 -25.74 -5.92 2.91
C LEU A 79 -25.89 -7.04 1.89
N GLU A 80 -26.79 -7.98 2.14
CA GLU A 80 -27.01 -9.13 1.25
C GLU A 80 -28.26 -8.98 0.38
N PHE A 81 -29.27 -8.24 0.84
CA PHE A 81 -30.50 -8.00 0.09
C PHE A 81 -30.99 -6.55 0.26
N PRO A 82 -30.83 -5.69 -0.75
CA PRO A 82 -30.02 -5.89 -1.96
C PRO A 82 -28.52 -5.96 -1.62
N LYS A 83 -27.74 -6.72 -2.40
CA LYS A 83 -26.27 -6.75 -2.24
C LYS A 83 -25.69 -5.35 -2.42
N ARG A 84 -25.14 -4.78 -1.34
CA ARG A 84 -24.52 -3.46 -1.33
C ARG A 84 -23.34 -3.42 -0.36
N PHE A 85 -22.42 -2.48 -0.61
CA PHE A 85 -21.20 -2.25 0.16
C PHE A 85 -20.31 -3.50 0.21
N ASN A 86 -19.61 -3.75 -0.90
CA ASN A 86 -18.67 -4.87 -0.99
C ASN A 86 -17.52 -4.70 -0.01
N LEU A 87 -17.17 -5.78 0.68
CA LEU A 87 -15.99 -5.87 1.53
C LEU A 87 -14.82 -6.35 0.68
N ILE A 88 -13.92 -5.41 0.41
CA ILE A 88 -12.77 -5.59 -0.47
C ILE A 88 -11.52 -5.41 0.39
N PRO A 89 -10.98 -6.49 0.99
CA PRO A 89 -9.69 -6.39 1.64
C PRO A 89 -8.61 -6.16 0.59
N ASP A 90 -7.55 -5.44 0.99
CA ASP A 90 -6.37 -5.24 0.16
C ASP A 90 -5.77 -6.59 -0.23
N ILE A 91 -5.59 -7.48 0.76
CA ILE A 91 -4.95 -8.79 0.56
C ILE A 91 -5.68 -9.86 1.37
N TYR A 92 -6.03 -10.95 0.69
CA TYR A 92 -6.56 -12.17 1.27
C TYR A 92 -5.59 -13.33 1.04
N LEU A 93 -5.33 -14.12 2.08
CA LEU A 93 -4.52 -15.35 2.03
C LEU A 93 -5.43 -16.56 2.27
N PRO A 94 -5.96 -17.21 1.22
CA PRO A 94 -6.91 -18.31 1.35
C PRO A 94 -6.37 -19.50 2.14
N SER A 95 -5.09 -19.85 1.93
CA SER A 95 -4.47 -21.03 2.55
C SER A 95 -4.47 -21.01 4.09
N LYS A 96 -4.51 -19.83 4.70
CA LYS A 96 -4.59 -19.65 6.15
C LYS A 96 -5.89 -18.98 6.61
N ASN A 97 -6.76 -18.62 5.66
CA ASN A 97 -7.93 -17.80 5.86
C ASN A 97 -7.61 -16.53 6.65
N ILE A 98 -6.63 -15.75 6.18
CA ILE A 98 -6.16 -14.50 6.81
C ILE A 98 -6.47 -13.34 5.90
N ILE A 99 -7.00 -12.27 6.48
CA ILE A 99 -7.19 -10.98 5.80
C ILE A 99 -6.13 -10.01 6.27
N MET A 100 -5.57 -9.25 5.33
CA MET A 100 -4.56 -8.23 5.58
C MET A 100 -5.00 -6.95 4.88
N ASP A 101 -4.91 -5.84 5.60
CA ASP A 101 -5.27 -4.51 5.12
C ASP A 101 -4.10 -3.57 5.41
N THR A 102 -3.73 -2.76 4.42
CA THR A 102 -2.54 -1.92 4.46
C THR A 102 -2.94 -0.47 4.68
N LYS A 103 -2.13 0.26 5.45
CA LYS A 103 -2.37 1.68 5.72
C LYS A 103 -1.07 2.45 5.60
N TRP A 104 -1.07 3.47 4.75
CA TRP A 104 0.03 4.41 4.61
C TRP A 104 -0.05 5.50 5.69
N LYS A 105 0.21 5.12 6.94
CA LYS A 105 0.33 6.06 8.06
C LYS A 105 1.40 5.61 9.04
N ILE A 106 2.03 6.58 9.68
CA ILE A 106 2.94 6.32 10.80
C ILE A 106 2.08 6.14 12.06
N ILE A 107 2.32 5.06 12.79
CA ILE A 107 1.74 4.81 14.10
C ILE A 107 2.87 4.70 15.13
N ASN A 108 2.69 5.29 16.30
CA ASN A 108 3.61 5.18 17.43
C ASN A 108 3.01 4.31 18.55
N SER A 109 1.68 4.28 18.64
CA SER A 109 0.92 3.51 19.61
C SER A 109 -0.31 2.86 18.99
N LEU A 110 -0.97 1.97 19.74
CA LEU A 110 -2.26 1.39 19.33
C LEU A 110 -3.38 2.43 19.27
N ASP A 111 -3.27 3.52 20.03
CA ASP A 111 -4.25 4.60 20.07
C ASP A 111 -4.27 5.42 18.76
N ASP A 112 -3.23 5.30 17.93
CA ASP A 112 -3.16 5.91 16.59
C ASP A 112 -3.95 5.13 15.52
N ILE A 113 -4.50 3.95 15.89
CA ILE A 113 -5.37 3.16 15.02
C ILE A 113 -6.75 3.82 15.01
N SER A 114 -7.28 4.10 13.82
CA SER A 114 -8.58 4.75 13.73
C SER A 114 -9.70 3.77 14.07
N GLN A 115 -10.74 4.26 14.71
CA GLN A 115 -11.92 3.46 15.04
C GLN A 115 -12.57 2.86 13.77
N SER A 116 -12.55 3.59 12.65
CA SER A 116 -13.02 3.10 11.34
C SER A 116 -12.20 1.91 10.84
N ASP A 117 -10.87 1.91 11.01
CA ASP A 117 -10.03 0.76 10.66
C ASP A 117 -10.42 -0.45 11.51
N LEU A 118 -10.63 -0.27 12.82
CA LEU A 118 -11.03 -1.36 13.72
C LEU A 118 -12.38 -1.97 13.32
N TYR A 119 -13.38 -1.14 13.00
CA TYR A 119 -14.69 -1.63 12.53
C TYR A 119 -14.58 -2.34 11.18
N GLN A 120 -13.73 -1.85 10.28
CA GLN A 120 -13.46 -2.51 9.01
C GLN A 120 -12.85 -3.90 9.24
N MET A 121 -11.88 -4.02 10.16
CA MET A 121 -11.26 -5.29 10.52
C MET A 121 -12.27 -6.26 11.13
N PHE A 122 -13.16 -5.77 11.99
CA PHE A 122 -14.25 -6.58 12.57
C PHE A 122 -15.23 -7.08 11.51
N ALA A 123 -15.62 -6.23 10.56
CA ALA A 123 -16.49 -6.61 9.45
C ALA A 123 -15.86 -7.71 8.59
N TYR A 124 -14.56 -7.59 8.29
CA TYR A 124 -13.81 -8.62 7.58
C TYR A 124 -13.78 -9.94 8.35
N LEU A 125 -13.40 -9.91 9.63
CA LEU A 125 -13.34 -11.09 10.49
C LEU A 125 -14.68 -11.85 10.50
N THR A 126 -15.79 -11.10 10.64
CA THR A 126 -17.14 -11.65 10.73
C THR A 126 -17.63 -12.21 9.40
N LYS A 127 -17.52 -11.44 8.31
CA LYS A 127 -18.11 -11.82 7.01
C LYS A 127 -17.33 -12.92 6.29
N TYR A 128 -16.00 -12.88 6.36
CA TYR A 128 -15.16 -13.95 5.79
C TYR A 128 -15.00 -15.14 6.72
N LYS A 129 -15.47 -15.04 7.98
CA LYS A 129 -15.18 -16.02 9.05
C LYS A 129 -13.68 -16.30 9.11
N SER A 130 -12.86 -15.26 8.97
CA SER A 130 -11.42 -15.41 8.86
C SER A 130 -10.82 -15.84 10.20
N ASN A 131 -9.69 -16.53 10.15
CA ASN A 131 -9.00 -16.97 11.35
C ASN A 131 -8.37 -15.78 12.07
N ASN A 132 -7.77 -14.87 11.29
CA ASN A 132 -7.13 -13.66 11.76
C ASN A 132 -7.33 -12.53 10.74
N VAL A 133 -7.23 -11.31 11.25
CA VAL A 133 -7.15 -10.08 10.46
C VAL A 133 -5.93 -9.29 10.92
N VAL A 134 -5.20 -8.68 9.99
CA VAL A 134 -3.93 -8.00 10.26
C VAL A 134 -3.92 -6.63 9.59
N LEU A 135 -3.59 -5.59 10.35
CA LEU A 135 -3.29 -4.26 9.83
C LEU A 135 -1.78 -4.14 9.61
N ILE A 136 -1.38 -3.66 8.44
CA ILE A 136 0.03 -3.50 8.05
C ILE A 136 0.33 -2.02 7.87
N TYR A 137 1.36 -1.56 8.58
CA TYR A 137 1.86 -0.19 8.56
C TYR A 137 3.33 -0.14 8.08
N PRO A 138 3.78 0.98 7.48
CA PRO A 138 5.20 1.19 7.24
C PRO A 138 5.96 1.22 8.57
N TYR A 139 7.07 0.51 8.64
CA TYR A 139 7.90 0.42 9.84
C TYR A 139 8.77 1.67 10.00
N THR A 140 8.68 2.34 11.16
CA THR A 140 9.42 3.58 11.48
C THR A 140 10.43 3.43 12.63
N GLY A 141 10.67 2.21 13.14
CA GLY A 141 11.66 1.96 14.19
C GLY A 141 11.18 2.11 15.63
N ASN A 142 9.98 2.66 15.87
CA ASN A 142 9.49 3.02 17.21
C ASN A 142 8.38 2.11 17.76
N VAL A 143 8.09 0.96 17.13
CA VAL A 143 6.92 0.13 17.47
C VAL A 143 7.37 -1.19 18.11
N ASN A 144 7.04 -1.37 19.40
CA ASN A 144 7.17 -2.65 20.11
C ASN A 144 6.02 -3.61 19.70
N ASP A 145 6.19 -4.93 19.94
CA ASP A 145 5.23 -5.99 19.55
C ASP A 145 3.78 -5.68 19.99
N ASN A 146 2.92 -5.31 19.03
CA ASN A 146 1.58 -4.74 19.26
C ASN A 146 0.46 -5.69 18.80
N ARG A 147 0.48 -6.94 19.27
CA ARG A 147 -0.59 -7.91 18.97
C ARG A 147 -1.86 -7.62 19.79
N CYS A 148 -2.98 -7.44 19.10
CA CYS A 148 -4.31 -7.26 19.69
C CYS A 148 -5.28 -8.33 19.21
N TYR A 149 -6.25 -8.71 20.04
CA TYR A 149 -7.23 -9.75 19.74
C TYR A 149 -8.66 -9.21 19.84
N PHE A 150 -9.50 -9.47 18.85
CA PHE A 150 -10.94 -9.29 18.98
C PHE A 150 -11.51 -10.45 19.81
N ASP A 151 -12.31 -10.15 20.84
CA ASP A 151 -12.96 -11.17 21.66
C ASP A 151 -13.97 -11.95 20.79
N LYS A 152 -13.81 -13.28 20.73
CA LYS A 152 -14.62 -14.18 19.90
C LYS A 152 -16.00 -14.50 20.51
N LYS A 153 -16.35 -13.92 21.67
CA LYS A 153 -17.64 -14.17 22.34
C LYS A 153 -18.80 -13.40 21.72
N MET A 154 -19.21 -13.73 20.50
CA MET A 154 -20.59 -13.52 20.03
C MET A 154 -20.93 -14.53 18.94
N ASN A 155 -21.34 -15.73 19.35
CA ASN A 155 -22.29 -16.62 18.68
C ASN A 155 -22.48 -17.88 19.54
N LYS A 156 -23.16 -17.70 20.67
CA LYS A 156 -24.02 -18.74 21.24
C LYS A 156 -25.43 -18.19 21.09
N ASN A 157 -26.15 -18.71 20.11
CA ASN A 157 -27.60 -18.93 20.09
C ASN A 157 -27.89 -19.80 18.87
#